data_AF-A0A151XK27-F1
#
_entry.id   AF-A0A151XK27-F1
#
_cell.length_a   1.000
_cell.length_b   1.000
_cell.length_c   1.000
_cell.angle_alpha   90.00
_cell.angle_beta   90.00
_cell.angle_gamma   90.00
#
_symmetry.space_group_name_H-M   'P 1'
#
loop_
_entity.id
_entity.type
_entity.pdbx_description
1 polymer ?
#
loop_
_entity_poly.entity_id
_entity_poly.type
_entity_poly.pdbx_seq_one_letter_code
_entity_poly.pdbx_strand_id
1 'polypeptide(L)'
;MTKTLQAALAPLMIIGSFCSLGLFEYPLGHPRPYLSYLYFLAIWSFLTYFIYYPVYLMAWRLIHPVTFLMQTTVLITAIISILVSFFYFKELKMCLHELSLVDDIMEAIGAPKEYQRLRKWIIRIIILWIVYIFQNLAEVIYFTWFGLNLDFDGIYKCCVINYPKFVHVLSALIWGTILGLVCKHLF
;
A
#
# COMPACT_ATOMS: atom_id res chain seq x y z
N MET A 1 -12.10 20.46 10.77
CA MET A 1 -12.11 19.79 12.08
C MET A 1 -12.42 18.32 11.86
N THR A 2 -11.43 17.42 11.94
CA THR A 2 -11.69 15.96 11.85
C THR A 2 -12.25 15.48 13.17
N LYS A 3 -13.52 15.09 13.20
CA LYS A 3 -14.21 14.68 14.42
C LYS A 3 -14.03 13.19 14.76
N THR A 4 -13.55 12.38 13.80
CA THR A 4 -13.44 10.92 13.97
C THR A 4 -12.07 10.40 13.58
N LEU A 5 -11.62 9.35 14.26
CA LEU A 5 -10.38 8.61 13.97
C LEU A 5 -10.35 8.11 12.50
N GLN A 6 -11.47 7.59 12.01
CA GLN A 6 -11.62 7.12 10.64
C GLN A 6 -11.36 8.25 9.62
N ALA A 7 -11.77 9.48 9.91
CA ALA A 7 -11.49 10.63 9.04
C ALA A 7 -10.01 11.06 9.05
N ALA A 8 -9.28 10.77 10.13
CA ALA A 8 -7.83 11.00 10.18
C ALA A 8 -7.06 9.97 9.35
N LEU A 9 -7.51 8.70 9.34
CA LEU A 9 -6.93 7.59 8.58
C LEU A 9 -7.39 7.49 7.12
N ALA A 10 -8.49 8.15 6.76
CA ALA A 10 -9.06 8.11 5.42
C ALA A 10 -8.04 8.34 4.28
N PRO A 11 -7.11 9.30 4.34
CA PRO A 11 -6.13 9.49 3.26
C PRO A 11 -5.26 8.25 3.02
N LEU A 12 -4.84 7.58 4.09
CA LEU A 12 -4.01 6.37 4.01
C LEU A 12 -4.81 5.19 3.46
N MET A 13 -6.05 5.02 3.93
CA MET A 13 -6.95 3.96 3.48
C MET A 13 -7.35 4.12 2.02
N ILE A 14 -7.57 5.36 1.55
CA ILE A 14 -7.88 5.66 0.14
C ILE A 14 -6.70 5.26 -0.75
N ILE A 15 -5.48 5.65 -0.40
CA ILE A 15 -4.28 5.29 -1.17
C ILE A 15 -4.05 3.77 -1.15
N GLY A 16 -4.24 3.13 0.02
CA GLY A 16 -4.22 1.68 0.14
C GLY A 16 -5.21 1.00 -0.80
N SER A 17 -6.45 1.50 -0.90
CA SER A 17 -7.47 0.97 -1.82
C SER A 17 -7.06 1.08 -3.29
N PHE A 18 -6.46 2.20 -3.72
CA PHE A 18 -5.92 2.33 -5.09
C PHE A 18 -4.84 1.29 -5.38
N CYS A 19 -3.98 0.98 -4.40
CA CYS A 19 -2.94 -0.05 -4.49
C CYS A 19 -3.46 -1.49 -4.27
N SER A 20 -4.78 -1.70 -4.25
CA SER A 20 -5.43 -2.99 -3.95
C SER A 20 -5.20 -3.53 -2.52
N LEU A 21 -4.70 -2.71 -1.59
CA LEU A 21 -4.54 -3.05 -0.17
C LEU A 21 -5.80 -2.75 0.66
N GLY A 22 -6.86 -2.25 0.05
CA GLY A 22 -8.10 -1.90 0.75
C GLY A 22 -9.33 -2.05 -0.16
N LEU A 23 -10.50 -2.23 0.46
CA LEU A 23 -11.76 -2.27 -0.27
C LEU A 23 -12.15 -0.89 -0.79
N PHE A 24 -12.60 -0.81 -2.03
CA PHE A 24 -13.23 0.38 -2.58
C PHE A 24 -14.53 0.67 -1.82
N GLU A 25 -14.55 1.80 -1.13
CA GLU A 25 -15.73 2.39 -0.52
C GLU A 25 -16.15 3.62 -1.34
N TYR A 26 -16.94 3.38 -2.40
CA TYR A 26 -17.56 4.46 -3.17
C TYR A 26 -19.06 4.19 -3.34
N PRO A 27 -19.97 4.98 -2.73
CA PRO A 27 -19.75 6.09 -1.79
C PRO A 27 -19.24 5.66 -0.39
N LEU A 28 -18.65 6.61 0.35
CA LEU A 28 -18.06 6.40 1.68
C LEU A 28 -19.08 5.75 2.64
N GLY A 29 -18.75 4.58 3.20
CA GLY A 29 -19.64 3.83 4.09
C GLY A 29 -20.29 2.58 3.49
N HIS A 30 -20.32 2.44 2.17
CA HIS A 30 -20.78 1.21 1.49
C HIS A 30 -19.61 0.47 0.83
N PRO A 31 -18.94 -0.47 1.53
CA PRO A 31 -17.87 -1.26 0.91
C PRO A 31 -18.43 -2.11 -0.23
N ARG A 32 -17.80 -2.04 -1.40
CA ARG A 32 -18.12 -2.88 -2.56
C ARG A 32 -17.02 -3.94 -2.75
N PRO A 33 -17.05 -5.03 -1.95
CA PRO A 33 -15.99 -6.03 -1.97
C PRO A 33 -15.87 -6.73 -3.32
N TYR A 34 -16.99 -6.97 -4.01
CA TYR A 34 -17.00 -7.64 -5.30
C TYR A 34 -16.26 -6.84 -6.39
N LEU A 35 -16.50 -5.53 -6.50
CA LEU A 35 -15.79 -4.68 -7.45
C LEU A 35 -14.30 -4.57 -7.13
N SER A 36 -13.96 -4.54 -5.84
CA SER A 36 -12.56 -4.51 -5.39
C SER A 36 -11.84 -5.81 -5.74
N TYR A 37 -12.49 -6.96 -5.54
CA TYR A 37 -11.95 -8.26 -5.92
C TYR A 37 -11.73 -8.38 -7.42
N LEU A 38 -12.72 -7.97 -8.22
CA LEU A 38 -12.64 -8.01 -9.67
C LEU A 38 -11.55 -7.07 -10.20
N TYR A 39 -11.43 -5.86 -9.63
CA TYR A 39 -10.37 -4.91 -9.95
C TYR A 39 -8.98 -5.48 -9.64
N PHE A 40 -8.80 -6.02 -8.43
CA PHE A 40 -7.56 -6.66 -8.02
C PHE A 40 -7.21 -7.81 -8.96
N LEU A 41 -8.15 -8.71 -9.21
CA LEU A 41 -7.93 -9.89 -10.05
C LEU A 41 -7.58 -9.47 -11.48
N ALA A 42 -8.31 -8.53 -12.06
CA ALA A 42 -8.05 -8.04 -13.42
C ALA A 42 -6.65 -7.41 -13.54
N ILE A 43 -6.27 -6.52 -12.62
CA ILE A 43 -4.97 -5.84 -12.67
C ILE A 43 -3.83 -6.83 -12.42
N TRP A 44 -3.91 -7.63 -11.37
CA TRP A 44 -2.81 -8.52 -11.03
C TRP A 44 -2.67 -9.67 -12.01
N SER A 45 -3.77 -10.20 -12.57
CA SER A 45 -3.70 -11.16 -13.67
C SER A 45 -3.09 -10.53 -14.92
N PHE A 46 -3.48 -9.31 -15.29
CA PHE A 46 -2.91 -8.60 -16.43
C PHE A 46 -1.41 -8.35 -16.25
N LEU A 47 -1.00 -7.79 -15.10
CA LEU A 47 0.41 -7.52 -14.79
C LEU A 47 1.25 -8.81 -14.76
N THR A 48 0.70 -9.88 -14.18
CA THR A 48 1.38 -11.19 -14.10
C THR A 48 1.59 -11.79 -15.49
N TYR A 49 0.55 -11.82 -16.31
CA TYR A 49 0.61 -12.48 -17.60
C TYR A 49 1.42 -11.69 -18.64
N PHE A 50 1.14 -10.39 -18.78
CA PHE A 50 1.73 -9.58 -19.85
C PHE A 50 3.11 -9.03 -19.54
N ILE A 51 3.46 -8.88 -18.26
CA ILE A 51 4.70 -8.18 -17.87
C ILE A 51 5.60 -9.09 -17.05
N TYR A 52 5.15 -9.59 -15.90
CA TYR A 52 6.03 -10.38 -15.03
C TYR A 52 6.47 -11.69 -15.68
N TYR A 53 5.56 -12.46 -16.25
CA TYR A 53 5.89 -13.74 -16.88
C TYR A 53 6.95 -13.63 -17.99
N PRO A 54 6.80 -12.78 -19.02
CA PRO A 54 7.83 -12.65 -20.06
C PRO A 54 9.14 -12.06 -19.54
N VAL A 55 9.09 -11.11 -18.60
CA VAL A 55 10.29 -10.53 -17.98
C VAL A 55 11.04 -11.59 -17.19
N TYR A 56 10.37 -12.41 -16.38
CA TYR A 56 11.00 -13.48 -15.62
C TYR A 56 11.57 -14.57 -16.54
N LEU A 57 10.87 -14.92 -17.61
CA LEU A 57 11.36 -15.90 -18.59
C LEU A 57 12.67 -15.42 -19.27
N MET A 58 12.73 -14.13 -19.61
CA MET A 58 13.94 -13.51 -20.19
C MET A 58 15.06 -13.36 -19.14
N ALA A 59 14.71 -12.87 -17.94
CA ALA A 59 15.63 -12.64 -16.84
C ALA A 59 16.26 -13.92 -16.29
N TRP A 60 15.52 -15.04 -16.28
CA TRP A 60 16.02 -16.35 -15.81
C TRP A 60 17.32 -16.77 -16.49
N ARG A 61 17.56 -16.33 -17.74
CA ARG A 61 18.78 -16.66 -18.50
C ARG A 61 19.90 -15.63 -18.35
N LEU A 62 19.59 -14.38 -18.01
CA LEU A 62 20.54 -13.25 -18.05
C LEU A 62 20.94 -12.71 -16.66
N ILE A 63 20.05 -12.84 -15.67
CA ILE A 63 20.19 -12.21 -14.37
C ILE A 63 20.73 -13.21 -13.35
N HIS A 64 21.57 -12.74 -12.44
CA HIS A 64 22.12 -13.55 -11.36
C HIS A 64 20.98 -14.21 -10.54
N PRO A 65 21.08 -15.51 -10.18
CA PRO A 65 19.98 -16.24 -9.53
C PRO A 65 19.50 -15.58 -8.23
N VAL A 66 20.38 -14.91 -7.49
CA VAL A 66 20.06 -14.21 -6.24
C VAL A 66 19.09 -13.04 -6.46
N THR A 67 19.31 -12.21 -7.48
CA THR A 67 18.44 -11.05 -7.73
C THR A 67 17.08 -11.47 -8.28
N PHE A 68 17.02 -12.57 -9.05
CA PHE A 68 15.78 -13.21 -9.45
C PHE A 68 14.96 -13.71 -8.24
N LEU A 69 15.61 -14.37 -7.29
CA LEU A 69 14.95 -14.85 -6.05
C LEU A 69 14.45 -13.68 -5.19
N MET A 70 15.19 -12.57 -5.08
CA MET A 70 14.71 -11.39 -4.37
C MET A 70 13.46 -10.79 -5.03
N GLN A 71 13.42 -10.68 -6.36
CA GLN A 71 12.24 -10.11 -7.04
C GLN A 71 11.00 -11.01 -6.91
N THR A 72 11.18 -12.33 -7.03
CA THR A 72 10.07 -13.28 -6.88
C THR A 72 9.53 -13.31 -5.45
N THR A 73 10.40 -13.27 -4.44
CA THR A 73 9.98 -13.18 -3.02
C THR A 73 9.23 -11.88 -2.73
N VAL A 74 9.68 -10.73 -3.25
CA VAL A 74 8.96 -9.46 -3.14
C VAL A 74 7.57 -9.51 -3.81
N LEU A 75 7.47 -10.13 -4.99
CA LEU A 75 6.18 -10.29 -5.68
C LEU A 75 5.21 -11.17 -4.86
N ILE A 76 5.68 -12.31 -4.36
CA ILE A 76 4.88 -13.24 -3.55
C ILE A 76 4.42 -12.55 -2.26
N THR A 77 5.33 -11.87 -1.56
CA THR A 77 5.00 -11.15 -0.32
C THR A 77 4.02 -9.99 -0.56
N ALA A 78 4.10 -9.29 -1.70
CA ALA A 78 3.12 -8.27 -2.07
C ALA A 78 1.71 -8.89 -2.31
N ILE A 79 1.62 -10.01 -3.03
CA ILE A 79 0.36 -10.72 -3.25
C ILE A 79 -0.24 -11.21 -1.92
N ILE A 80 0.58 -11.82 -1.07
CA ILE A 80 0.17 -12.25 0.27
C ILE A 80 -0.31 -11.05 1.09
N SER A 81 0.42 -9.94 1.08
CA SER A 81 0.04 -8.72 1.79
C SER A 81 -1.33 -8.20 1.37
N ILE A 82 -1.64 -8.26 0.07
CA ILE A 82 -2.95 -7.87 -0.45
C ILE A 82 -4.04 -8.83 0.02
N LEU A 83 -3.81 -10.15 -0.09
CA LEU A 83 -4.77 -11.15 0.37
C LEU A 83 -5.08 -10.98 1.86
N VAL A 84 -4.03 -10.86 2.68
CA VAL A 84 -4.14 -10.57 4.12
C VAL A 84 -4.94 -9.29 4.33
N SER A 85 -4.61 -8.20 3.63
CA SER A 85 -5.34 -6.93 3.78
C SER A 85 -6.82 -7.08 3.45
N PHE A 86 -7.20 -7.90 2.47
CA PHE A 86 -8.61 -8.18 2.16
C PHE A 86 -9.30 -9.00 3.24
N PHE A 87 -8.67 -10.06 3.75
CA PHE A 87 -9.26 -10.90 4.81
C PHE A 87 -9.45 -10.11 6.10
N TYR A 88 -8.45 -9.35 6.51
CA TYR A 88 -8.44 -8.60 7.76
C TYR A 88 -9.14 -7.23 7.66
N PHE A 89 -9.62 -6.82 6.48
CA PHE A 89 -10.24 -5.50 6.31
C PHE A 89 -11.45 -5.29 7.22
N LYS A 90 -12.30 -6.32 7.37
CA LYS A 90 -13.50 -6.24 8.22
C LYS A 90 -13.13 -6.09 9.70
N GLU A 91 -12.14 -6.86 10.14
CA GLU A 91 -11.61 -6.83 11.51
C GLU A 91 -10.94 -5.50 11.82
N LEU A 92 -10.15 -4.99 10.88
CA LEU A 92 -9.51 -3.68 10.95
C LEU A 92 -10.54 -2.56 11.11
N LYS A 93 -11.66 -2.61 10.36
CA LYS A 93 -12.75 -1.63 10.49
C LYS A 93 -13.42 -1.70 11.87
N MET A 94 -13.61 -2.91 12.41
CA MET A 94 -14.17 -3.11 13.75
C MET A 94 -13.24 -2.57 14.82
N CYS A 95 -11.94 -2.87 14.71
CA CYS A 95 -10.91 -2.34 15.60
C CYS A 95 -10.85 -0.81 15.59
N LEU A 96 -10.90 -0.17 14.41
CA LEU A 96 -10.94 1.28 14.30
C LEU A 96 -12.20 1.89 14.92
N HIS A 97 -13.33 1.19 14.86
CA HIS A 97 -14.56 1.64 15.50
C HIS A 97 -14.47 1.55 17.03
N GLU A 98 -13.99 0.42 17.56
CA GLU A 98 -13.74 0.27 19.00
C GLU A 98 -12.75 1.31 19.52
N LEU A 99 -11.65 1.56 18.79
CA LEU A 99 -10.68 2.58 19.15
C LEU A 99 -11.30 3.98 19.22
N SER A 100 -12.21 4.29 18.28
CA SER A 100 -12.93 5.57 18.31
C SER A 100 -13.83 5.72 19.53
N LEU A 101 -14.43 4.63 20.03
CA LEU A 101 -15.23 4.65 21.26
C LEU A 101 -14.34 4.84 22.51
N VAL A 102 -13.18 4.16 22.55
CA VAL A 102 -12.20 4.34 23.63
C VAL A 102 -11.71 5.78 23.66
N ASP A 103 -11.41 6.38 22.51
CA ASP A 103 -11.04 7.79 22.40
C ASP A 103 -12.13 8.74 22.89
N ASP A 104 -13.41 8.46 22.61
CA ASP A 104 -14.55 9.26 23.08
C ASP A 104 -14.71 9.18 24.62
N ILE A 105 -14.46 8.02 25.22
CA ILE A 105 -14.44 7.86 26.69
C ILE A 105 -13.27 8.62 27.30
N MET A 106 -12.09 8.54 26.67
CA MET A 106 -10.90 9.25 27.13
C MET A 106 -11.11 10.77 27.12
N GLU A 107 -11.82 11.30 26.11
CA GLU A 107 -12.26 12.69 26.06
C GLU A 107 -13.21 13.05 27.21
N ALA A 108 -14.18 12.18 27.53
CA ALA A 108 -15.09 12.39 28.66
C ALA A 108 -14.37 12.41 30.02
N ILE A 109 -13.23 11.72 30.14
CA ILE A 109 -12.37 11.70 31.33
C ILE A 109 -11.39 12.90 31.35
N GLY A 110 -11.35 13.70 30.27
CA GLY A 110 -10.58 14.95 30.18
C GLY A 110 -9.32 14.89 29.32
N ALA A 111 -9.06 13.79 28.60
CA ALA A 111 -7.93 13.71 27.68
C ALA A 111 -8.24 14.38 26.32
N PRO A 112 -7.35 15.22 25.78
CA PRO A 112 -7.62 15.91 24.52
C PRO A 112 -7.50 14.99 23.30
N LYS A 113 -8.43 15.11 22.34
CA LYS A 113 -8.39 14.39 21.06
C LYS A 113 -7.21 14.83 20.18
N GLU A 114 -6.25 13.93 19.95
CA GLU A 114 -5.09 14.19 19.10
C GLU A 114 -5.30 13.88 17.60
N TYR A 115 -6.53 13.69 17.12
CA TYR A 115 -6.80 13.31 15.72
C TYR A 115 -6.19 14.23 14.66
N GLN A 116 -6.08 15.53 14.95
CA GLN A 116 -5.41 16.49 14.07
C GLN A 116 -3.90 16.21 13.96
N ARG A 117 -3.26 15.84 15.07
CA ARG A 117 -1.85 15.47 15.11
C ARG A 117 -1.64 14.16 14.36
N LEU A 118 -2.50 13.17 14.58
CA LEU A 118 -2.47 11.90 13.84
C LEU A 118 -2.61 12.12 12.33
N ARG A 119 -3.58 12.93 11.89
CA ARG A 119 -3.76 13.26 10.47
C ARG A 119 -2.53 13.92 9.87
N LYS A 120 -1.88 14.86 10.58
CA LYS A 120 -0.63 15.47 10.12
C LYS A 120 0.50 14.45 9.99
N TRP A 121 0.59 13.49 10.92
CA TRP A 121 1.54 12.38 10.85
C TRP A 121 1.29 11.47 9.65
N ILE A 122 0.03 11.08 9.40
CA ILE A 122 -0.34 10.25 8.26
C ILE A 122 -0.03 10.95 6.93
N ILE A 123 -0.33 12.24 6.82
CA ILE A 123 0.03 13.03 5.62
C ILE A 123 1.55 13.03 5.40
N ARG A 124 2.36 13.15 6.47
CA ARG A 124 3.82 13.05 6.36
C ARG A 124 4.27 11.68 5.84
N ILE A 125 3.67 10.59 6.33
CA ILE A 125 3.97 9.23 5.86
C ILE A 125 3.65 9.08 4.37
N ILE A 126 2.50 9.62 3.93
CA ILE A 126 2.11 9.60 2.52
C ILE A 126 3.10 10.38 1.65
N ILE A 127 3.51 11.58 2.09
CA ILE A 127 4.51 12.38 1.36
C ILE A 127 5.84 11.62 1.25
N LEU A 128 6.31 11.01 2.33
CA LEU A 128 7.55 10.21 2.33
C LEU A 128 7.45 9.02 1.36
N TRP A 129 6.31 8.33 1.33
CA TRP A 129 6.08 7.22 0.40
C TRP A 129 6.06 7.70 -1.06
N ILE A 130 5.46 8.85 -1.35
CA ILE A 130 5.48 9.46 -2.69
C ILE A 130 6.91 9.81 -3.11
N VAL A 131 7.68 10.46 -2.22
CA VAL A 131 9.09 10.79 -2.48
C VAL A 131 9.91 9.53 -2.76
N TYR A 132 9.70 8.46 -2.00
CA TYR A 132 10.35 7.17 -2.23
C TYR A 132 10.06 6.59 -3.62
N ILE A 133 8.81 6.66 -4.09
CA ILE A 133 8.44 6.24 -5.45
C ILE A 133 9.21 7.05 -6.49
N PHE A 134 9.19 8.39 -6.38
CA PHE A 134 9.88 9.24 -7.35
C PHE A 134 11.38 9.02 -7.37
N GLN A 135 12.01 8.83 -6.20
CA GLN A 135 13.42 8.52 -6.10
C GLN A 135 13.76 7.20 -6.80
N ASN A 136 12.97 6.14 -6.55
CA ASN A 136 13.19 4.85 -7.18
C ASN A 136 12.99 4.90 -8.70
N LEU A 137 11.97 5.63 -9.17
CA LEU A 137 11.73 5.85 -10.59
C LEU A 137 12.90 6.61 -11.24
N ALA A 138 13.42 7.65 -10.60
CA ALA A 138 14.56 8.40 -11.11
C ALA A 138 15.81 7.52 -11.22
N GLU A 139 16.09 6.69 -10.22
CA GLU A 139 17.22 5.75 -10.22
C GLU A 139 17.10 4.74 -11.37
N VAL A 140 15.90 4.17 -11.56
CA VAL A 140 15.62 3.20 -12.62
C VAL A 140 15.76 3.84 -14.00
N ILE A 141 15.23 5.06 -14.20
CA ILE A 141 15.37 5.78 -15.46
C ILE A 141 16.85 6.09 -15.74
N TYR A 142 17.60 6.55 -14.74
CA TYR A 142 19.03 6.85 -14.87
C TYR A 142 19.85 5.63 -15.26
N PHE A 143 19.65 4.49 -14.60
CA PHE A 143 20.32 3.23 -14.95
C PHE A 143 19.96 2.75 -16.36
N THR A 144 18.68 2.86 -16.74
CA THR A 144 18.20 2.42 -18.05
C THR A 144 18.76 3.32 -19.17
N TRP A 145 18.84 4.63 -18.93
CA TRP A 145 19.48 5.59 -19.83
C TRP A 145 20.93 5.23 -20.15
N PHE A 146 21.67 4.76 -19.15
CA PHE A 146 23.09 4.44 -19.29
C PHE A 146 23.35 3.06 -19.91
N GLY A 147 22.41 2.10 -19.77
CA GLY A 147 22.61 0.70 -20.12
C GLY A 147 21.89 0.20 -21.38
N LEU A 148 20.79 0.83 -21.82
CA LEU A 148 19.95 0.38 -22.93
C LEU A 148 19.44 1.57 -23.75
N ASN A 149 19.17 1.37 -25.05
CA ASN A 149 18.44 2.35 -25.85
C ASN A 149 17.04 2.54 -25.25
N LEU A 150 16.76 3.74 -24.76
CA LEU A 150 15.49 4.08 -24.11
C LEU A 150 14.36 4.16 -25.12
N ASP A 151 13.51 3.15 -25.10
CA ASP A 151 12.18 3.23 -25.70
C ASP A 151 11.12 3.33 -24.59
N PHE A 152 9.96 3.90 -24.93
CA PHE A 152 8.84 4.12 -24.00
C PHE A 152 8.37 2.80 -23.35
N ASP A 153 8.37 1.70 -24.11
CA ASP A 153 8.05 0.36 -23.62
C ASP A 153 9.02 -0.10 -22.51
N GLY A 154 10.31 0.20 -22.64
CA GLY A 154 11.33 -0.12 -21.63
C GLY A 154 11.09 0.62 -20.33
N ILE A 155 10.81 1.94 -20.41
CA ILE A 155 10.49 2.77 -19.24
C ILE A 155 9.23 2.25 -18.55
N TYR A 156 8.17 1.97 -19.32
CA TYR A 156 6.91 1.44 -18.80
C TYR A 156 7.11 0.10 -18.06
N LYS A 157 7.83 -0.85 -18.68
CA LYS A 157 8.15 -2.14 -18.04
C LYS A 157 8.93 -1.96 -16.75
N CYS A 158 9.94 -1.09 -16.74
CA CYS A 158 10.73 -0.77 -15.57
C CYS A 158 9.89 -0.18 -14.42
N CYS A 159 8.96 0.72 -14.72
CA CYS A 159 8.02 1.25 -13.73
C CYS A 159 7.14 0.12 -13.14
N VAL A 160 6.59 -0.74 -14.00
CA VAL A 160 5.72 -1.84 -13.56
C VAL A 160 6.47 -2.86 -12.72
N ILE A 161 7.72 -3.21 -13.06
CA ILE A 161 8.52 -4.18 -12.30
C ILE A 161 8.74 -3.73 -10.84
N ASN A 162 8.78 -2.42 -10.59
CA ASN A 162 8.94 -1.89 -9.23
C ASN A 162 7.62 -1.70 -8.47
N TYR A 163 6.47 -1.83 -9.14
CA TYR A 163 5.15 -1.70 -8.52
C TYR A 163 4.94 -2.58 -7.27
N PRO A 164 5.32 -3.88 -7.25
CA PRO A 164 5.14 -4.73 -6.07
C PRO A 164 5.92 -4.24 -4.86
N LYS A 165 7.09 -3.61 -5.07
CA LYS A 165 7.87 -3.00 -3.98
C LYS A 165 7.11 -1.85 -3.35
N PHE A 166 6.50 -0.98 -4.16
CA PHE A 166 5.72 0.16 -3.66
C PHE A 166 4.50 -0.30 -2.86
N VAL A 167 3.81 -1.34 -3.34
CA VAL A 167 2.69 -1.97 -2.64
C VAL A 167 3.15 -2.59 -1.33
N HIS A 168 4.28 -3.31 -1.32
CA HIS A 168 4.80 -3.93 -0.10
C HIS A 168 5.19 -2.89 0.96
N VAL A 169 5.89 -1.82 0.57
CA VAL A 169 6.23 -0.71 1.47
C VAL A 169 4.96 -0.04 2.00
N LEU A 170 3.96 0.20 1.15
CA LEU A 170 2.69 0.79 1.59
C LEU A 170 1.95 -0.10 2.59
N SER A 171 1.91 -1.41 2.34
CA SER A 171 1.36 -2.40 3.26
C SER A 171 2.04 -2.33 4.63
N ALA A 172 3.37 -2.32 4.66
CA ALA A 172 4.13 -2.20 5.90
C ALA A 172 3.84 -0.89 6.65
N LEU A 173 3.68 0.23 5.93
CA LEU A 173 3.32 1.52 6.53
C LEU A 173 1.90 1.51 7.12
N ILE A 174 0.93 0.87 6.46
CA ILE A 174 -0.44 0.71 6.97
C ILE A 174 -0.42 -0.11 8.26
N TRP A 175 0.20 -1.29 8.24
CA TRP A 175 0.30 -2.17 9.41
C TRP A 175 1.07 -1.52 10.56
N GLY A 176 2.19 -0.86 10.27
CA GLY A 176 2.97 -0.13 11.28
C GLY A 176 2.19 1.01 11.93
N THR A 177 1.35 1.72 11.15
CA THR A 177 0.50 2.80 11.69
C THR A 177 -0.58 2.24 12.60
N ILE A 178 -1.21 1.12 12.23
CA ILE A 178 -2.26 0.47 13.03
C ILE A 178 -1.67 -0.08 14.33
N LEU A 179 -0.54 -0.79 14.26
CA LEU A 179 0.16 -1.28 15.45
C LEU A 179 0.57 -0.13 16.38
N GLY A 180 1.09 0.96 15.82
CA GLY A 180 1.46 2.14 16.60
C GLY A 180 0.26 2.83 17.27
N LEU A 181 -0.94 2.75 16.68
CA LEU A 181 -2.17 3.25 17.29
C LEU A 181 -2.65 2.34 18.43
N VAL A 182 -2.64 1.02 18.22
CA VAL A 182 -3.03 0.03 19.23
C VAL A 182 -2.11 0.08 20.45
N CYS A 183 -0.78 0.14 20.24
CA CYS A 183 0.18 0.22 21.35
C CYS A 183 0.03 1.49 22.20
N LYS A 184 -0.36 2.62 21.61
CA LYS A 184 -0.59 3.87 22.36
C LYS A 184 -1.83 3.85 23.26
N HIS A 185 -2.77 2.94 23.01
CA HIS A 185 -3.98 2.81 23.83
C HIS A 185 -3.86 1.73 24.92
N LEU A 186 -2.89 0.83 24.80
CA LEU A 186 -2.65 -0.27 25.74
C LEU A 186 -1.67 0.07 26.87
N PHE A 187 -0.97 1.22 26.79
CA PHE A 187 -0.01 1.73 27.76
C PHE A 187 -0.30 3.18 28.09
#